data_AF-A0A349GVR2-F1
#
_entry.id   AF-A0A349GVR2-F1
#
_cell.length_a   1.000
_cell.length_b   1.000
_cell.length_c   1.000
_cell.angle_alpha   90.00
_cell.angle_beta   90.00
_cell.angle_gamma   90.00
#
_symmetry.space_group_name_H-M   'P 1'
#
loop_
_entity.id
_entity.type
_entity.pdbx_description
1 polymer ?
#
loop_
_entity_poly.entity_id
_entity_poly.type
_entity_poly.pdbx_seq_one_letter_code
_entity_poly.pdbx_strand_id
1 'polypeptide(L)'
;MKVENYENPALLNSIIDLTKLRNPTAGWKPIGKVPPSERVWRFKSFDTILEKDQLPTRERRRFREIQLPDDLKDWFHPDYDDSKWSEGRAPVGTGLYKQGNAIFANQSDWGKGEFIVMRTTVEVNALDYDSYRLSILCPQGFHVYLNGHLIADYGWWQDKPHYAPWCSVPSQHLKNGTHVIAVYSNVEYNQETKIPFGQVDCMIEGLNLSDLE
;
A
#
# COMPACT_ATOMS: atom_id res chain seq x y z
N MET A 1 -14.80 -32.55 32.19
CA MET A 1 -15.39 -31.34 31.59
C MET A 1 -15.26 -31.50 30.09
N LYS A 2 -16.38 -31.82 29.41
CA LYS A 2 -16.38 -32.14 27.99
C LYS A 2 -16.34 -30.83 27.20
N VAL A 3 -15.42 -30.73 26.25
CA VAL A 3 -15.40 -29.67 25.24
C VAL A 3 -16.61 -29.94 24.33
N GLU A 4 -17.57 -29.01 24.31
CA GLU A 4 -18.74 -29.09 23.44
C GLU A 4 -18.31 -28.80 22.00
N ASN A 5 -18.67 -29.71 21.09
CA ASN A 5 -18.48 -29.59 19.65
C ASN A 5 -19.32 -28.42 19.11
N TYR A 6 -18.66 -27.43 18.51
CA TYR A 6 -19.32 -26.37 17.75
C TYR A 6 -19.79 -26.88 16.38
N GLU A 7 -20.90 -27.65 16.36
CA GLU A 7 -21.58 -28.06 15.11
C GLU A 7 -22.75 -27.11 14.75
N ASN A 8 -22.53 -25.79 14.83
CA ASN A 8 -23.47 -24.83 14.22
C ASN A 8 -22.70 -23.85 13.33
N PRO A 9 -22.59 -24.13 12.01
CA PRO A 9 -21.90 -23.28 11.06
C PRO A 9 -22.40 -21.82 11.05
N ALA A 10 -23.67 -21.57 11.36
CA ALA A 10 -24.22 -20.22 11.41
C ALA A 10 -23.72 -19.41 12.63
N LEU A 11 -23.53 -20.08 13.78
CA LEU A 11 -22.97 -19.46 14.99
C LEU A 11 -21.48 -19.14 14.78
N LEU A 12 -20.73 -20.07 14.19
CA LEU A 12 -19.32 -19.89 13.86
C LEU A 12 -19.13 -18.71 12.90
N ASN A 13 -19.91 -18.65 11.82
CA ASN A 13 -19.89 -17.51 10.89
C ASN A 13 -20.21 -16.19 11.59
N SER A 14 -21.20 -16.18 12.50
CA SER A 14 -21.56 -14.98 13.26
C SER A 14 -20.42 -14.52 14.19
N ILE A 15 -19.72 -15.45 14.84
CA ILE A 15 -18.55 -15.14 15.68
C ILE A 15 -17.41 -14.60 14.82
N ILE A 16 -17.13 -15.24 13.68
CA ILE A 16 -16.12 -14.78 12.72
C ILE A 16 -16.43 -13.37 12.24
N ASP A 17 -17.69 -13.08 11.89
CA ASP A 17 -18.12 -11.76 11.45
C ASP A 17 -18.01 -10.72 12.57
N LEU A 18 -18.40 -11.05 13.80
CA LEU A 18 -18.25 -10.17 14.96
C LEU A 18 -16.77 -9.91 15.29
N THR A 19 -15.91 -10.92 15.17
CA THR A 19 -14.46 -10.78 15.37
C THR A 19 -13.87 -9.86 14.31
N LYS A 20 -14.24 -10.01 13.03
CA LYS A 20 -13.85 -9.09 11.94
C LYS A 20 -14.35 -7.67 12.19
N LEU A 21 -15.55 -7.51 12.74
CA LEU A 21 -16.15 -6.21 13.01
C LEU A 21 -15.47 -5.49 14.19
N ARG A 22 -15.06 -6.25 15.22
CA ARG A 22 -14.36 -5.72 16.40
C ARG A 22 -12.88 -5.46 16.14
N ASN A 23 -12.22 -6.29 15.33
CA ASN A 23 -10.83 -6.16 14.96
C ASN A 23 -10.62 -6.51 13.47
N PRO A 24 -10.71 -5.51 12.58
CA PRO A 24 -10.59 -5.72 11.12
C PRO A 24 -9.25 -6.30 10.67
N THR A 25 -8.22 -6.28 11.52
CA THR A 25 -6.88 -6.82 11.23
C THR A 25 -6.62 -8.17 11.88
N ALA A 26 -7.56 -8.73 12.64
CA ALA A 26 -7.42 -10.06 13.23
C ALA A 26 -7.14 -11.13 12.17
N GLY A 27 -6.14 -11.97 12.41
CA GLY A 27 -5.75 -13.10 11.54
C GLY A 27 -5.00 -12.73 10.26
N TRP A 28 -4.99 -11.46 9.85
CA TRP A 28 -4.30 -11.03 8.62
C TRP A 28 -2.79 -11.00 8.81
N LYS A 29 -2.06 -11.63 7.88
CA LYS A 29 -0.60 -11.76 7.91
C LYS A 29 0.00 -11.32 6.57
N PRO A 30 1.08 -10.54 6.53
CA PRO A 30 1.74 -10.20 5.27
C PRO A 30 2.21 -11.45 4.54
N ILE A 31 2.04 -11.48 3.22
CA ILE A 31 2.55 -12.58 2.38
C ILE A 31 3.99 -12.30 1.92
N GLY A 32 4.72 -13.37 1.65
CA GLY A 32 6.07 -13.34 1.10
C GLY A 32 7.15 -13.81 2.07
N LYS A 33 8.31 -14.19 1.53
CA LYS A 33 9.45 -14.69 2.33
C LYS A 33 10.09 -13.64 3.24
N VAL A 34 10.12 -12.39 2.78
CA VAL A 34 10.77 -11.28 3.47
C VAL A 34 9.71 -10.48 4.22
N PRO A 35 9.89 -10.20 5.53
CA PRO A 35 8.99 -9.33 6.28
C PRO A 35 8.84 -7.95 5.62
N PRO A 36 7.66 -7.31 5.67
CA PRO A 36 7.47 -5.99 5.08
C PRO A 36 8.50 -4.94 5.53
N SER A 37 8.90 -4.97 6.80
CA SER A 37 9.90 -4.05 7.38
C SER A 37 11.32 -4.21 6.82
N GLU A 38 11.62 -5.35 6.19
CA GLU A 38 12.91 -5.65 5.57
C GLU A 38 12.85 -5.57 4.04
N ARG A 39 11.65 -5.33 3.48
CA ARG A 39 11.46 -5.28 2.04
C ARG A 39 12.11 -4.03 1.46
N VAL A 40 12.93 -4.24 0.44
CA VAL A 40 13.54 -3.16 -0.33
C VAL A 40 12.59 -2.72 -1.44
N TRP A 41 12.37 -1.42 -1.49
CA TRP A 41 11.64 -0.72 -2.54
C TRP A 41 12.62 0.02 -3.42
N ARG A 42 12.36 0.00 -4.72
CA ARG A 42 12.95 0.92 -5.69
C ARG A 42 11.95 2.02 -5.98
N PHE A 43 12.39 3.26 -6.01
CA PHE A 43 11.49 4.39 -6.15
C PHE A 43 12.12 5.58 -6.86
N LYS A 44 11.26 6.33 -7.56
CA LYS A 44 11.61 7.56 -8.25
C LYS A 44 10.58 8.63 -7.93
N SER A 45 11.06 9.76 -7.44
CA SER A 45 10.25 10.96 -7.26
C SER A 45 10.48 11.95 -8.40
N PHE A 46 9.41 12.67 -8.77
CA PHE A 46 9.39 13.55 -9.93
C PHE A 46 8.28 14.60 -9.80
N ASP A 47 8.38 15.64 -10.61
CA ASP A 47 7.37 16.69 -10.72
C ASP A 47 6.60 16.58 -12.04
N THR A 48 5.49 17.29 -12.14
CA THR A 48 4.69 17.37 -13.36
C THR A 48 5.47 18.05 -14.49
N ILE A 49 5.32 17.55 -15.71
CA ILE A 49 5.97 18.12 -16.90
C ILE A 49 5.12 19.25 -17.50
N LEU A 50 3.80 19.11 -17.48
CA LEU A 50 2.89 20.09 -18.04
C LEU A 50 2.41 21.09 -16.98
N GLU A 51 2.33 22.37 -17.35
CA GLU A 51 1.82 23.42 -16.48
C GLU A 51 0.37 23.17 -16.04
N LYS A 52 -0.47 22.61 -16.92
CA LYS A 52 -1.87 22.28 -16.62
C LYS A 52 -2.01 21.25 -15.49
N ASP A 53 -0.98 20.43 -15.26
CA ASP A 53 -0.97 19.39 -14.25
C ASP A 53 -0.47 19.94 -12.90
N GLN A 54 0.06 21.17 -12.84
CA GLN A 54 0.53 21.78 -11.59
C GLN A 54 -0.64 22.25 -10.73
N LEU A 55 -0.58 21.98 -9.42
CA LEU A 55 -1.57 22.47 -8.45
C LEU A 55 -0.92 23.42 -7.42
N PRO A 56 -1.59 24.52 -7.05
CA PRO A 56 -1.13 25.39 -5.97
C PRO A 56 -0.96 24.62 -4.65
N THR A 57 0.11 24.88 -3.89
CA THR A 57 0.45 24.15 -2.63
C THR A 57 -0.58 24.28 -1.50
N ARG A 58 -1.61 25.12 -1.65
CA ARG A 58 -2.71 25.25 -0.68
C ARG A 58 -3.83 24.22 -0.87
N GLU A 59 -3.81 23.47 -1.96
CA GLU A 59 -4.83 22.49 -2.26
C GLU A 59 -4.58 21.17 -1.52
N ARG A 60 -5.59 20.69 -0.79
CA ARG A 60 -5.51 19.49 0.04
C ARG A 60 -5.70 18.21 -0.76
N ARG A 61 -6.60 18.24 -1.74
CA ARG A 61 -6.86 17.14 -2.67
C ARG A 61 -5.93 17.26 -3.85
N ARG A 62 -4.78 16.60 -3.78
CA ARG A 62 -3.72 16.79 -4.78
C ARG A 62 -3.56 15.62 -5.73
N PHE A 63 -4.01 14.43 -5.35
CA PHE A 63 -3.90 13.28 -6.23
C PHE A 63 -4.71 13.50 -7.50
N ARG A 64 -4.06 13.24 -8.63
CA ARG A 64 -4.58 13.45 -9.96
C ARG A 64 -3.79 12.63 -10.96
N GLU A 65 -4.43 12.35 -12.08
CA GLU A 65 -3.74 11.84 -13.27
C GLU A 65 -2.95 12.99 -13.90
N ILE A 66 -1.68 12.74 -14.18
CA ILE A 66 -0.78 13.68 -14.84
C ILE A 66 -0.14 13.00 -16.04
N GLN A 67 0.41 13.79 -16.95
CA GLN A 67 1.32 13.22 -17.93
C GLN A 67 2.62 12.78 -17.24
N LEU A 68 2.85 11.46 -17.23
CA LEU A 68 4.09 10.89 -16.73
C LEU A 68 5.26 11.18 -17.70
N PRO A 69 6.49 11.35 -17.19
CA PRO A 69 7.70 11.31 -18.01
C PRO A 69 7.77 10.07 -18.90
N ASP A 70 8.31 10.22 -20.10
CA ASP A 70 8.42 9.13 -21.09
C ASP A 70 9.18 7.92 -20.54
N ASP A 71 10.16 8.16 -19.66
CA ASP A 71 10.93 7.08 -19.03
C ASP A 71 10.11 6.27 -18.01
N LEU A 72 8.96 6.78 -17.56
CA LEU A 72 8.01 6.07 -16.71
C LEU A 72 6.91 5.36 -17.49
N LYS A 73 7.00 5.27 -18.82
CA LYS A 73 6.02 4.50 -19.57
C LYS A 73 6.03 3.03 -19.10
N ASP A 74 4.85 2.49 -18.81
CA ASP A 74 4.64 1.10 -18.40
C ASP A 74 5.45 0.66 -17.15
N TRP A 75 5.85 1.62 -16.31
CA TRP A 75 6.70 1.41 -15.11
C TRP A 75 6.17 0.35 -14.14
N PHE A 76 4.86 0.12 -14.12
CA PHE A 76 4.18 -0.83 -13.24
C PHE A 76 4.23 -2.28 -13.75
N HIS A 77 4.69 -2.53 -14.98
CA HIS A 77 4.85 -3.89 -15.52
C HIS A 77 6.05 -4.62 -14.88
N PRO A 78 6.02 -5.96 -14.76
CA PRO A 78 7.11 -6.73 -14.18
C PRO A 78 8.46 -6.56 -14.89
N ASP A 79 8.45 -6.45 -16.21
CA ASP A 79 9.66 -6.42 -17.04
C ASP A 79 10.34 -5.04 -17.11
N TYR A 80 9.75 -4.02 -16.46
CA TYR A 80 10.32 -2.69 -16.43
C TYR A 80 11.65 -2.67 -15.64
N ASP A 81 12.67 -2.01 -16.21
CA ASP A 81 13.98 -1.84 -15.59
C ASP A 81 14.02 -0.60 -14.69
N ASP A 82 13.94 -0.83 -13.38
CA ASP A 82 14.06 0.20 -12.34
C ASP A 82 15.45 0.23 -11.69
N SER A 83 16.47 -0.42 -12.28
CA SER A 83 17.81 -0.52 -11.69
C SER A 83 18.50 0.82 -11.43
N LYS A 84 18.06 1.89 -12.10
CA LYS A 84 18.59 3.25 -11.94
C LYS A 84 17.84 4.08 -10.90
N TRP A 85 16.78 3.53 -10.29
CA TRP A 85 16.01 4.23 -9.27
C TRP A 85 16.72 4.19 -7.92
N SER A 86 16.32 5.09 -7.03
CA SER A 86 16.74 5.01 -5.63
C SER A 86 16.20 3.73 -5.00
N GLU A 87 16.92 3.17 -4.05
CA GLU A 87 16.48 1.99 -3.30
C GLU A 87 16.52 2.23 -1.79
N GLY A 88 15.63 1.57 -1.07
CA GLY A 88 15.59 1.64 0.38
C GLY A 88 14.38 0.93 0.98
N ARG A 89 14.29 0.89 2.31
CA ARG A 89 13.16 0.27 3.00
C ARG A 89 11.98 1.22 3.08
N ALA A 90 10.77 0.67 3.12
CA ALA A 90 9.55 1.44 3.38
C ALA A 90 9.26 1.53 4.91
N PRO A 91 8.49 2.52 5.37
CA PRO A 91 7.82 3.56 4.58
C PRO A 91 8.79 4.54 3.92
N VAL A 92 8.57 4.82 2.63
CA VAL A 92 9.32 5.85 1.89
C VAL A 92 8.54 7.15 2.02
N GLY A 93 9.19 8.23 2.48
CA GLY A 93 8.45 9.44 2.80
C GLY A 93 9.28 10.71 2.96
N THR A 94 8.58 11.83 3.03
CA THR A 94 9.09 13.16 3.35
C THR A 94 8.19 13.81 4.39
N GLY A 95 8.77 14.62 5.28
CA GLY A 95 8.05 15.17 6.41
C GLY A 95 7.57 14.11 7.41
N LEU A 96 6.76 14.55 8.39
CA LEU A 96 6.23 13.67 9.43
C LEU A 96 4.73 13.51 9.26
N TYR A 97 4.29 12.30 8.87
CA TYR A 97 2.87 11.95 8.89
C TYR A 97 2.46 11.58 10.32
N LYS A 98 1.84 12.54 11.01
CA LYS A 98 1.43 12.42 12.42
C LYS A 98 0.00 12.87 12.60
N GLN A 99 -0.79 12.06 13.30
CA GLN A 99 -2.06 12.50 13.88
C GLN A 99 -2.17 11.96 15.31
N GLY A 100 -2.25 12.85 16.30
CA GLY A 100 -2.21 12.47 17.71
C GLY A 100 -0.91 11.74 18.06
N ASN A 101 -1.03 10.51 18.60
CA ASN A 101 0.10 9.65 18.94
C ASN A 101 0.51 8.69 17.82
N ALA A 102 -0.28 8.59 16.74
CA ALA A 102 0.05 7.72 15.62
C ALA A 102 1.10 8.38 14.73
N ILE A 103 2.25 7.72 14.60
CA ILE A 103 3.42 8.18 13.86
C ILE A 103 4.12 6.95 13.27
N PHE A 104 4.42 7.00 11.97
CA PHE A 104 5.35 6.06 11.33
C PHE A 104 6.60 6.81 10.90
N ALA A 105 7.77 6.32 11.30
CA ALA A 105 9.04 6.87 10.85
C ALA A 105 9.34 6.41 9.42
N ASN A 106 9.70 7.35 8.55
CA ASN A 106 10.21 7.03 7.23
C ASN A 106 11.53 6.25 7.36
N GLN A 107 11.67 5.19 6.58
CA GLN A 107 12.89 4.39 6.48
C GLN A 107 13.76 4.80 5.28
N SER A 108 13.16 5.49 4.30
CA SER A 108 13.86 6.09 3.16
C SER A 108 13.28 7.44 2.78
N ASP A 109 14.11 8.29 2.18
CA ASP A 109 13.72 9.62 1.71
C ASP A 109 12.92 9.54 0.41
N TRP A 110 11.80 10.25 0.33
CA TRP A 110 10.96 10.36 -0.87
C TRP A 110 11.68 11.04 -2.03
N GLY A 111 12.59 11.97 -1.76
CA GLY A 111 13.15 12.88 -2.74
C GLY A 111 12.38 14.21 -2.80
N LYS A 112 12.63 14.98 -3.87
CA LYS A 112 12.19 16.39 -3.98
C LYS A 112 10.90 16.61 -4.78
N GLY A 113 10.44 15.62 -5.53
CA GLY A 113 9.31 15.76 -6.43
C GLY A 113 7.98 15.61 -5.72
N GLU A 114 6.95 16.22 -6.29
CA GLU A 114 5.57 16.12 -5.82
C GLU A 114 5.04 14.68 -5.86
N PHE A 115 5.44 13.91 -6.87
CA PHE A 115 4.97 12.55 -7.09
C PHE A 115 6.05 11.52 -6.79
N ILE A 116 5.61 10.29 -6.58
CA ILE A 116 6.48 9.12 -6.49
C ILE A 116 5.87 7.94 -7.24
N VAL A 117 6.75 7.17 -7.87
CA VAL A 117 6.48 5.79 -8.27
C VAL A 117 7.41 4.87 -7.49
N MET A 118 6.90 3.74 -7.03
CA MET A 118 7.62 2.79 -6.19
C MET A 118 7.35 1.36 -6.66
N ARG A 119 8.37 0.51 -6.66
CA ARG A 119 8.28 -0.90 -7.02
C ARG A 119 8.97 -1.76 -5.99
N THR A 120 8.43 -2.94 -5.74
CA THR A 120 9.10 -3.96 -4.94
C THR A 120 8.72 -5.34 -5.43
N THR A 121 9.59 -6.30 -5.13
CA THR A 121 9.40 -7.71 -5.46
C THR A 121 9.09 -8.51 -4.21
N VAL A 122 8.10 -9.39 -4.29
CA VAL A 122 7.69 -10.28 -3.21
C VAL A 122 7.74 -11.72 -3.70
N GLU A 123 8.55 -12.55 -3.04
CA GLU A 123 8.62 -13.98 -3.31
C GLU A 123 7.60 -14.75 -2.47
N VAL A 124 6.65 -15.40 -3.12
CA VAL A 124 5.56 -16.15 -2.47
C VAL A 124 5.74 -17.65 -2.71
N ASN A 125 5.88 -18.43 -1.66
CA ASN A 125 6.06 -19.89 -1.77
C ASN A 125 4.77 -20.62 -2.13
N ALA A 126 3.70 -20.28 -1.41
CA ALA A 126 2.40 -20.90 -1.53
C ALA A 126 1.33 -19.83 -1.35
N LEU A 127 0.23 -20.01 -2.08
CA LEU A 127 -0.98 -19.23 -1.97
C LEU A 127 -2.06 -20.07 -1.26
N ASP A 128 -1.80 -20.39 0.00
CA ASP A 128 -2.59 -21.30 0.83
C ASP A 128 -3.58 -20.59 1.78
N TYR A 129 -3.72 -19.27 1.67
CA TYR A 129 -4.71 -18.50 2.41
C TYR A 129 -6.10 -18.56 1.76
N ASP A 130 -7.14 -18.51 2.59
CA ASP A 130 -8.55 -18.44 2.16
C ASP A 130 -8.91 -17.09 1.52
N SER A 131 -8.18 -16.02 1.87
CA SER A 131 -8.45 -14.67 1.37
C SER A 131 -7.19 -13.81 1.32
N TYR A 132 -7.16 -12.86 0.38
CA TYR A 132 -6.06 -11.91 0.20
C TYR A 132 -6.59 -10.49 0.13
N ARG A 133 -5.85 -9.53 0.69
CA ARG A 133 -6.17 -8.10 0.60
C ARG A 133 -4.94 -7.22 0.48
N LEU A 134 -5.14 -6.00 -0.01
CA LEU A 134 -4.18 -4.92 0.07
C LEU A 134 -4.30 -4.21 1.43
N SER A 135 -3.15 -3.89 2.02
CA SER A 135 -3.01 -3.03 3.20
C SER A 135 -2.00 -1.92 2.87
N ILE A 136 -2.37 -0.66 3.05
CA ILE A 136 -1.59 0.49 2.58
C ILE A 136 -1.51 1.61 3.62
N LEU A 137 -0.30 2.14 3.79
CA LEU A 137 0.00 3.37 4.51
C LEU A 137 0.26 4.46 3.47
N CYS A 138 -0.71 5.35 3.27
CA CYS A 138 -0.60 6.46 2.31
C CYS A 138 -1.48 7.64 2.71
N PRO A 139 -0.94 8.84 2.97
CA PRO A 139 -1.73 10.00 3.38
C PRO A 139 -2.56 10.58 2.24
N GLN A 140 -2.13 10.43 1.00
CA GLN A 140 -2.79 10.98 -0.19
C GLN A 140 -3.32 9.87 -1.08
N GLY A 141 -3.82 10.25 -2.25
CA GLY A 141 -4.35 9.30 -3.22
C GLY A 141 -3.24 8.41 -3.78
N PHE A 142 -3.64 7.28 -4.34
CA PHE A 142 -2.71 6.30 -4.87
C PHE A 142 -3.33 5.43 -5.96
N HIS A 143 -2.45 4.87 -6.78
CA HIS A 143 -2.72 3.66 -7.54
C HIS A 143 -1.78 2.55 -7.08
N VAL A 144 -2.31 1.35 -6.90
CA VAL A 144 -1.53 0.15 -6.61
C VAL A 144 -1.74 -0.88 -7.72
N TYR A 145 -0.63 -1.41 -8.21
CA TYR A 145 -0.57 -2.42 -9.25
C TYR A 145 0.07 -3.69 -8.69
N LEU A 146 -0.44 -4.84 -9.14
CA LEU A 146 0.13 -6.15 -8.89
C LEU A 146 0.40 -6.82 -10.24
N ASN A 147 1.65 -7.17 -10.51
CA ASN A 147 2.08 -7.83 -11.74
C ASN A 147 1.62 -7.10 -13.02
N GLY A 148 1.59 -5.77 -13.02
CA GLY A 148 1.11 -5.00 -14.16
C GLY A 148 -0.39 -4.67 -14.17
N HIS A 149 -1.18 -5.23 -13.23
CA HIS A 149 -2.63 -5.00 -13.15
C HIS A 149 -2.97 -4.02 -12.04
N LEU A 150 -3.78 -3.00 -12.33
CA LEU A 150 -4.34 -2.11 -11.31
C LEU A 150 -5.26 -2.91 -10.37
N ILE A 151 -4.95 -2.91 -9.07
CA ILE A 151 -5.73 -3.62 -8.04
C ILE A 151 -6.42 -2.66 -7.05
N ALA A 152 -5.95 -1.42 -6.95
CA ALA A 152 -6.58 -0.40 -6.11
C ALA A 152 -6.30 1.01 -6.65
N ASP A 153 -7.31 1.85 -6.64
CA ASP A 153 -7.24 3.27 -6.93
C ASP A 153 -7.97 4.09 -5.86
N TYR A 154 -7.39 5.22 -5.48
CA TYR A 154 -8.02 6.16 -4.56
C TYR A 154 -7.59 7.59 -4.86
N GLY A 155 -8.55 8.46 -5.17
CA GLY A 155 -8.31 9.86 -5.55
C GLY A 155 -8.46 10.88 -4.40
N TRP A 156 -8.49 10.43 -3.15
CA TRP A 156 -8.66 11.28 -1.96
C TRP A 156 -7.52 11.04 -0.97
N TRP A 157 -7.64 11.54 0.26
CA TRP A 157 -6.59 11.47 1.28
C TRP A 157 -7.07 10.70 2.51
N GLN A 158 -6.11 10.26 3.32
CA GLN A 158 -6.35 9.63 4.63
C GLN A 158 -5.93 10.60 5.74
N ASP A 159 -6.81 10.78 6.74
CA ASP A 159 -6.53 11.70 7.84
C ASP A 159 -5.62 11.08 8.92
N LYS A 160 -5.46 9.76 8.94
CA LYS A 160 -4.79 9.01 10.01
C LYS A 160 -3.61 8.19 9.49
N PRO A 161 -2.42 8.32 10.09
CA PRO A 161 -1.32 7.41 9.83
C PRO A 161 -1.67 6.03 10.37
N HIS A 162 -1.91 5.08 9.48
CA HIS A 162 -2.10 3.65 9.75
C HIS A 162 -1.98 2.85 8.45
N TYR A 163 -1.75 1.55 8.58
CA TYR A 163 -1.96 0.62 7.48
C TYR A 163 -3.45 0.33 7.37
N ALA A 164 -4.08 0.89 6.35
CA ALA A 164 -5.50 0.74 6.09
C ALA A 164 -5.74 -0.51 5.24
N PRO A 165 -6.60 -1.46 5.68
CA PRO A 165 -7.09 -2.50 4.79
C PRO A 165 -7.93 -1.86 3.69
N TRP A 166 -7.66 -2.21 2.43
CA TRP A 166 -8.24 -1.50 1.30
C TRP A 166 -9.23 -2.33 0.49
N CYS A 167 -8.74 -3.31 -0.25
CA CYS A 167 -9.55 -4.14 -1.14
C CYS A 167 -9.06 -5.59 -1.12
N SER A 168 -9.96 -6.52 -1.47
CA SER A 168 -9.56 -7.89 -1.76
C SER A 168 -8.71 -7.94 -3.03
N VAL A 169 -7.66 -8.76 -3.00
CA VAL A 169 -6.83 -8.99 -4.19
C VAL A 169 -7.42 -10.14 -5.00
N PRO A 170 -7.68 -9.96 -6.31
CA PRO A 170 -8.18 -11.04 -7.14
C PRO A 170 -7.15 -12.17 -7.26
N SER A 171 -7.58 -13.41 -6.99
CA SER A 171 -6.71 -14.60 -7.04
C SER A 171 -6.07 -14.82 -8.41
N GLN A 172 -6.71 -14.39 -9.50
CA GLN A 172 -6.18 -14.47 -10.87
C GLN A 172 -4.88 -13.66 -11.08
N HIS A 173 -4.60 -12.67 -10.24
CA HIS A 173 -3.35 -11.88 -10.31
C HIS A 173 -2.27 -12.43 -9.38
N LEU A 174 -2.62 -13.37 -8.50
CA LEU A 174 -1.73 -14.06 -7.58
C LEU A 174 -1.16 -15.32 -8.24
N LYS A 175 0.13 -15.59 -8.03
CA LYS A 175 0.82 -16.80 -8.48
C LYS A 175 1.89 -17.22 -7.47
N ASN A 176 2.27 -18.49 -7.48
CA ASN A 176 3.49 -18.88 -6.74
C ASN A 176 4.72 -18.26 -7.43
N GLY A 177 5.71 -17.88 -6.64
CA GLY A 177 6.96 -17.24 -7.08
C GLY A 177 6.92 -15.72 -6.96
N THR A 178 7.56 -15.06 -7.92
CA THR A 178 7.85 -13.63 -7.91
C THR A 178 6.62 -12.79 -8.27
N HIS A 179 6.28 -11.87 -7.36
CA HIS A 179 5.31 -10.80 -7.55
C HIS A 179 5.98 -9.44 -7.63
N VAL A 180 5.49 -8.57 -8.50
CA VAL A 180 5.85 -7.15 -8.50
C VAL A 180 4.67 -6.33 -7.97
N ILE A 181 4.91 -5.57 -6.91
CA ILE A 181 3.97 -4.56 -6.40
C ILE A 181 4.48 -3.20 -6.82
N ALA A 182 3.61 -2.39 -7.39
CA ALA A 182 3.92 -1.05 -7.87
C ALA A 182 2.94 -0.03 -7.27
N VAL A 183 3.42 1.13 -6.82
CA VAL A 183 2.61 2.19 -6.22
C VAL A 183 2.92 3.54 -6.84
N TYR A 184 1.89 4.30 -7.19
CA TYR A 184 1.98 5.70 -7.61
C TYR A 184 1.21 6.56 -6.62
N SER A 185 1.81 7.66 -6.17
CA SER A 185 1.19 8.58 -5.20
C SER A 185 1.83 9.97 -5.28
N ASN A 186 1.39 10.88 -4.42
CA ASN A 186 1.86 12.26 -4.34
C ASN A 186 1.95 12.74 -2.89
N VAL A 187 2.70 13.81 -2.67
CA VAL A 187 2.76 14.51 -1.38
C VAL A 187 1.54 15.40 -1.15
N GLU A 188 1.24 15.66 0.11
CA GLU A 188 0.43 16.79 0.56
C GLU A 188 1.34 17.93 1.02
N TYR A 189 0.80 19.13 1.21
CA TYR A 189 1.51 20.24 1.84
C TYR A 189 0.79 20.65 3.10
N ASN A 190 1.54 20.86 4.18
CA ASN A 190 0.98 21.45 5.38
C ASN A 190 0.37 22.82 5.07
N GLN A 191 -0.88 23.04 5.49
CA GLN A 191 -1.62 24.25 5.13
C GLN A 191 -0.99 25.54 5.68
N GLU A 192 -0.29 25.48 6.80
CA GLU A 192 0.35 26.63 7.45
C GLU A 192 1.80 26.80 6.98
N THR A 193 2.63 25.77 7.11
CA THR A 193 4.07 25.85 6.87
C THR A 193 4.45 25.66 5.41
N LYS A 194 3.54 25.12 4.58
CA LYS A 194 3.78 24.74 3.17
C LYS A 194 4.91 23.71 3.00
N ILE A 195 5.31 23.03 4.08
CA ILE A 195 6.28 21.94 4.03
C ILE A 195 5.56 20.70 3.45
N PRO A 196 6.14 20.03 2.43
CA PRO A 196 5.55 18.81 1.89
C PRO A 196 5.61 17.68 2.92
N PHE A 197 4.59 16.82 2.92
CA PHE A 197 4.63 15.55 3.60
C PHE A 197 3.97 14.45 2.77
N GLY A 198 4.57 13.28 2.78
CA GLY A 198 4.13 12.11 2.04
C GLY A 198 4.77 10.87 2.62
N GLN A 199 4.09 9.74 2.57
CA GLN A 199 4.60 8.47 3.09
C GLN A 199 3.89 7.34 2.38
N VAL A 200 4.63 6.39 1.83
CA VAL A 200 4.05 5.23 1.13
C VAL A 200 4.72 3.95 1.61
N ASP A 201 3.87 3.00 1.99
CA ASP A 201 4.19 1.58 2.08
C ASP A 201 2.92 0.78 1.81
N CYS A 202 3.04 -0.40 1.23
CA CYS A 202 1.92 -1.32 1.12
C CYS A 202 2.36 -2.79 1.09
N MET A 203 1.42 -3.65 1.46
CA MET A 203 1.62 -5.09 1.43
C MET A 203 0.34 -5.81 1.05
N ILE A 204 0.50 -7.01 0.51
CA ILE A 204 -0.59 -7.96 0.41
C ILE A 204 -0.59 -8.80 1.67
N GLU A 205 -1.77 -9.00 2.25
CA GLU A 205 -1.99 -9.82 3.43
C GLU A 205 -2.86 -11.02 3.05
N GLY A 206 -2.57 -12.16 3.66
CA GLY A 206 -3.37 -13.38 3.60
C GLY A 206 -4.10 -13.61 4.92
N LEU A 207 -5.25 -14.28 4.85
CA LEU A 207 -6.06 -14.68 5.99
C LEU A 207 -6.49 -16.14 5.82
N ASN A 208 -6.26 -16.95 6.86
CA ASN A 208 -6.92 -18.25 7.02
C ASN A 208 -8.15 -18.06 7.92
N LEU A 209 -9.26 -18.70 7.57
CA LEU A 209 -10.48 -18.67 8.39
C LEU A 209 -10.22 -19.28 9.78
N SER A 210 -9.33 -20.27 9.87
CA SER A 210 -8.90 -20.86 11.14
C SER A 210 -8.13 -19.91 12.05
N ASP A 211 -7.60 -18.79 11.52
CA ASP A 211 -6.95 -17.75 12.34
C ASP A 211 -7.99 -16.82 13.04
N LEU A 212 -9.30 -17.02 12.78
CA LEU A 212 -10.40 -16.23 13.35
C LEU A 212 -11.25 -16.99 14.39
N GLU A 213 -10.96 -18.27 14.59
CA GLU A 213 -11.57 -19.15 15.60
C GLU A 213 -10.92 -18.95 16.98
#